data_AF-A0A6D2JP13-F1
#
_entry.id   AF-A0A6D2JP13-F1
#
_cell.length_a   1.000
_cell.length_b   1.000
_cell.length_c   1.000
_cell.angle_alpha   90.00
_cell.angle_beta   90.00
_cell.angle_gamma   90.00
#
_symmetry.space_group_name_H-M   'P 1'
#
loop_
_entity.id
_entity.type
_entity.pdbx_description
1 polymer ?
#
loop_
_entity_poly.entity_id
_entity_poly.type
_entity_poly.pdbx_seq_one_letter_code
_entity_poly.pdbx_strand_id
1 'polypeptide(L)'
;MMKTLITTWKHQFVLCFKCATLPQLVKHRVDDDLLSECYGEKASAKYWCDIYEKETNPEAWFYTSKDHRASLHTECVLGDCAGLMPGRTLTCYLIPFEVVLNNSVTRPLCKHCKSRCMYNIMLKKPGTSGTYFCSISCMSNVTFVDHLVKTEGKIDS
;
A
#
# COMPACT_ATOMS: atom_id res chain seq x y z
N MET A 1 7.50 3.80 16.05
CA MET A 1 7.24 4.67 14.87
C MET A 1 8.27 5.78 14.86
N MET A 2 9.17 5.81 13.86
CA MET A 2 10.13 6.90 13.67
C MET A 2 9.40 8.14 13.12
N LYS A 3 9.59 9.27 13.78
CA LYS A 3 9.13 10.59 13.33
C LYS A 3 10.39 11.39 12.96
N THR A 4 10.38 12.01 11.78
CA THR A 4 11.44 12.88 11.30
C THR A 4 11.04 14.33 11.56
N LEU A 5 11.92 15.08 12.23
CA LEU A 5 11.79 16.53 12.34
C LEU A 5 12.33 17.15 11.05
N ILE A 6 11.47 17.86 10.32
CA ILE A 6 11.87 18.67 9.17
C ILE A 6 11.86 20.12 9.64
N THR A 7 13.02 20.76 9.67
CA THR A 7 13.15 22.17 10.05
C THR A 7 13.42 23.02 8.81
N THR A 8 12.65 24.10 8.66
CA THR A 8 12.97 25.20 7.76
C THR A 8 13.27 26.43 8.62
N TRP A 9 13.94 27.44 8.05
CA TRP A 9 14.32 28.67 8.76
C TRP A 9 13.17 29.43 9.45
N LYS A 10 11.91 29.09 9.15
CA LYS A 10 10.72 29.68 9.76
C LYS A 10 9.83 28.72 10.56
N HIS A 11 9.91 27.40 10.39
CA HIS A 11 8.99 26.45 11.04
C HIS A 11 9.60 25.06 11.27
N GLN A 12 9.19 24.42 12.38
CA GLN A 12 9.45 23.01 12.67
C GLN A 12 8.21 22.17 12.35
N PHE A 13 8.36 21.17 11.49
CA PHE A 13 7.30 20.20 11.20
C PHE A 13 7.74 18.80 11.66
N VAL A 14 6.79 18.05 12.21
CA VAL A 14 7.01 16.64 12.59
C VAL A 14 6.33 15.77 11.55
N LEU A 15 7.12 15.15 10.66
CA LEU A 15 6.61 14.26 9.63
C LEU A 15 6.91 12.81 10.02
N CYS A 16 5.91 11.93 10.00
CA CYS A 16 6.14 10.51 10.24
C CYS A 16 6.94 9.89 9.08
N PHE A 17 7.76 8.86 9.29
CA PHE A 17 8.53 8.24 8.19
C PHE A 17 7.62 7.76 7.03
N LYS A 18 6.46 7.19 7.36
CA LYS A 18 5.43 6.81 6.38
C LYS A 18 4.95 8.02 5.55
N CYS A 19 4.81 9.17 6.19
CA CYS A 19 4.35 10.42 5.59
C CYS A 19 5.45 11.03 4.71
N ALA A 20 6.72 10.94 5.14
CA ALA A 20 7.89 11.42 4.40
C ALA A 20 8.25 10.57 3.17
N THR A 21 7.70 9.36 3.07
CA THR A 21 7.96 8.41 1.98
C THR A 21 6.76 8.24 1.06
N LEU A 22 5.73 9.08 1.20
CA LEU A 22 4.60 9.11 0.27
C LEU A 22 5.11 9.49 -1.13
N PRO A 23 4.73 8.75 -2.18
CA PRO A 23 5.07 9.14 -3.54
C PRO A 23 4.31 10.42 -3.93
N GLN A 24 5.01 11.39 -4.48
CA GLN A 24 4.38 12.62 -4.97
C GLN A 24 3.41 12.39 -6.13
N LEU A 25 3.70 11.39 -6.98
CA LEU A 25 2.88 11.02 -8.13
C LEU A 25 2.66 9.50 -8.14
N VAL A 26 1.42 9.07 -8.35
CA VAL A 26 1.06 7.66 -8.45
C VAL A 26 0.13 7.43 -9.63
N LYS A 27 0.42 6.40 -10.43
CA LYS A 27 -0.52 5.90 -11.44
C LYS A 27 -1.53 4.97 -10.77
N HIS A 28 -2.78 5.41 -10.68
CA HIS A 28 -3.85 4.58 -10.17
C HIS A 28 -4.54 3.79 -11.29
N ARG A 29 -5.43 2.84 -10.96
CA ARG A 29 -6.15 2.03 -11.97
C ARG A 29 -7.44 2.68 -12.47
N VAL A 30 -7.98 3.61 -11.67
CA VAL A 30 -9.30 4.24 -11.89
C VAL A 30 -9.16 5.45 -12.81
N ASP A 31 -7.93 5.98 -12.91
CA ASP A 31 -7.61 7.14 -13.72
C ASP A 31 -6.37 6.81 -14.58
N ASP A 32 -6.42 7.17 -15.85
CA ASP A 32 -5.25 7.08 -16.73
C ASP A 32 -4.23 8.16 -16.39
N ASP A 33 -4.68 9.24 -15.75
CA ASP A 33 -3.86 10.33 -15.27
C ASP A 33 -3.11 9.98 -13.97
N LEU A 34 -1.98 10.65 -13.78
CA LEU A 34 -1.22 10.56 -12.54
C LEU A 34 -1.97 11.33 -11.45
N LEU A 35 -2.12 10.69 -10.29
CA LEU A 35 -2.60 11.35 -9.10
C LEU A 35 -1.44 12.00 -8.37
N SER A 36 -1.63 13.23 -7.92
CA SER A 36 -0.69 13.96 -7.08
C SER A 36 -1.11 13.95 -5.62
N GLU A 37 -0.12 13.99 -4.71
CA GLU A 37 -0.39 14.16 -3.29
C GLU A 37 -0.93 15.57 -2.99
N CYS A 38 -1.96 15.65 -2.14
CA CYS A 38 -2.51 16.90 -1.61
C CYS A 38 -2.57 16.83 -0.07
N TYR A 39 -2.22 17.95 0.57
CA TYR A 39 -2.29 18.13 2.02
C TYR A 39 -2.68 19.55 2.39
N GLY A 40 -3.68 19.70 3.26
CA GLY A 40 -4.02 21.00 3.84
C GLY A 40 -4.58 22.02 2.84
N GLU A 41 -5.02 21.60 1.66
CA GLU A 41 -5.77 22.47 0.77
C GLU A 41 -7.09 22.85 1.44
N LYS A 42 -7.24 24.14 1.75
CA LYS A 42 -8.53 24.74 2.10
C LYS A 42 -9.39 24.87 0.84
N ALA A 43 -9.73 23.75 0.23
CA ALA A 43 -10.75 23.73 -0.80
C ALA A 43 -12.10 24.10 -0.15
N SER A 44 -12.86 25.00 -0.78
CA SER A 44 -14.21 25.35 -0.33
C SER A 44 -15.19 24.17 -0.45
N ALA A 45 -14.82 23.13 -1.19
CA ALA A 45 -15.57 21.91 -1.39
C ALA A 45 -14.89 20.72 -0.69
N LYS A 46 -15.70 19.81 -0.17
CA LYS A 46 -15.23 18.55 0.41
C LYS A 46 -14.89 17.57 -0.72
N TYR A 47 -13.74 16.92 -0.61
CA TYR A 47 -13.33 15.87 -1.53
C TYR A 47 -13.97 14.52 -1.17
N TRP A 48 -14.22 13.68 -2.18
CA TRP A 48 -14.90 12.39 -2.04
C TRP A 48 -14.02 11.27 -2.59
N CYS A 49 -13.91 10.16 -1.84
CA CYS A 49 -13.16 8.99 -2.26
C CYS A 49 -14.00 8.07 -3.12
N ASP A 50 -13.60 7.89 -4.38
CA ASP A 50 -14.33 7.06 -5.35
C ASP A 50 -14.26 5.55 -5.06
N ILE A 51 -13.30 5.10 -4.23
CA ILE A 51 -13.18 3.67 -3.87
C ILE A 51 -14.07 3.29 -2.69
N TYR A 52 -14.09 4.11 -1.64
CA TYR A 52 -14.86 3.81 -0.43
C TYR A 52 -16.20 4.52 -0.34
N GLU A 53 -16.50 5.40 -1.31
CA GLU A 53 -17.68 6.25 -1.33
C GLU A 53 -17.84 7.04 -0.03
N LYS A 54 -16.76 7.73 0.39
CA LYS A 54 -16.69 8.51 1.63
C LYS A 54 -15.87 9.77 1.47
N GLU A 55 -16.18 10.81 2.25
CA GLU A 55 -15.40 12.06 2.30
C GLU A 55 -13.92 11.76 2.60
N THR A 56 -12.99 12.47 1.94
CA THR A 56 -11.59 12.50 2.39
C THR A 56 -11.44 13.47 3.55
N ASN A 57 -10.46 13.21 4.42
CA ASN A 57 -10.13 14.14 5.48
C ASN A 57 -9.12 15.18 4.92
N PRO A 58 -9.48 16.46 4.77
CA PRO A 58 -8.57 17.49 4.27
C PRO A 58 -7.39 17.78 5.23
N GLU A 59 -7.51 17.37 6.50
CA GLU A 59 -6.41 17.41 7.48
C GLU A 59 -5.44 16.22 7.36
N ALA A 60 -5.75 15.25 6.49
CA ALA A 60 -4.91 14.11 6.16
C ALA A 60 -4.42 14.18 4.71
N TRP A 61 -3.34 13.46 4.41
CA TRP A 61 -2.85 13.31 3.04
C TRP A 61 -3.84 12.49 2.20
N PHE A 62 -4.14 12.97 1.01
CA PHE A 62 -4.93 12.26 0.00
C PHE A 62 -4.33 12.47 -1.40
N TYR A 63 -4.80 11.72 -2.38
CA TYR A 63 -4.37 11.83 -3.77
C TYR A 63 -5.50 12.38 -4.62
N THR A 64 -5.20 13.27 -5.56
CA THR A 64 -6.19 13.80 -6.50
C THR A 64 -5.63 13.87 -7.92
N SER A 65 -6.52 13.77 -8.91
CA SER A 65 -6.16 13.96 -10.31
C SER A 65 -5.82 15.42 -10.59
N LYS A 66 -5.08 15.68 -11.67
CA LYS A 66 -4.67 17.04 -12.06
C LYS A 66 -5.85 18.00 -12.30
N ASP A 67 -7.00 17.46 -12.71
CA ASP A 67 -8.23 18.21 -12.95
C ASP A 67 -9.19 18.20 -11.74
N HIS A 68 -8.74 17.65 -10.60
CA HIS A 68 -9.49 17.53 -9.34
C HIS A 68 -10.80 16.76 -9.43
N ARG A 69 -10.98 15.93 -10.47
CA ARG A 69 -12.20 15.13 -10.67
C ARG A 69 -12.20 13.82 -9.90
N ALA A 70 -11.02 13.26 -9.64
CA ALA A 70 -10.86 12.08 -8.81
C ALA A 70 -10.14 12.46 -7.52
N SER A 71 -10.58 11.91 -6.41
CA SER A 71 -9.90 12.02 -5.12
C SER A 71 -9.91 10.66 -4.42
N LEU A 72 -8.80 10.28 -3.80
CA LEU A 72 -8.64 8.98 -3.16
C LEU A 72 -7.89 9.11 -1.84
N HIS A 73 -8.31 8.35 -0.83
CA HIS A 73 -7.53 8.23 0.40
C HIS A 73 -6.12 7.68 0.11
N THR A 74 -5.12 8.10 0.87
CA THR A 74 -3.73 7.59 0.72
C THR A 74 -3.66 6.06 0.75
N GLU A 75 -4.44 5.41 1.61
CA GLU A 75 -4.51 3.95 1.70
C GLU A 75 -5.16 3.27 0.49
N CYS A 76 -6.11 3.94 -0.17
CA CYS A 76 -6.72 3.47 -1.41
C CYS A 76 -5.72 3.44 -2.57
N VAL A 77 -4.71 4.31 -2.53
CA VAL A 77 -3.71 4.43 -3.58
C VAL A 77 -2.48 3.57 -3.31
N LEU A 78 -2.04 3.49 -2.05
CA LEU A 78 -0.78 2.85 -1.68
C LEU A 78 -0.93 1.45 -1.06
N GLY A 79 -2.12 1.11 -0.55
CA GLY A 79 -2.38 -0.14 0.14
C GLY A 79 -1.72 -0.22 1.53
N ASP A 80 -1.88 -1.38 2.19
CA ASP A 80 -1.32 -1.62 3.53
C ASP A 80 0.19 -1.93 3.51
N CYS A 81 0.76 -2.20 2.34
CA CYS A 81 2.20 -2.33 2.12
C CYS A 81 2.92 -0.97 2.03
N ALA A 82 2.19 0.14 2.14
CA ALA A 82 2.77 1.49 2.09
C ALA A 82 3.84 1.69 3.18
N GLY A 83 5.02 2.17 2.78
CA GLY A 83 6.17 2.40 3.66
C GLY A 83 7.08 1.17 3.85
N LEU A 84 6.74 0.02 3.29
CA LEU A 84 7.68 -1.10 3.18
C LEU A 84 8.76 -0.78 2.15
N MET A 85 10.02 -1.04 2.50
CA MET A 85 11.15 -0.78 1.63
C MET A 85 11.37 -1.95 0.66
N PRO A 86 11.36 -1.73 -0.66
CA PRO A 86 11.72 -2.76 -1.64
C PRO A 86 13.10 -3.38 -1.36
N GLY A 87 13.25 -4.67 -1.68
CA GLY A 87 14.46 -5.45 -1.43
C GLY A 87 14.63 -5.90 0.02
N ARG A 88 13.73 -5.52 0.94
CA ARG A 88 13.69 -6.07 2.29
C ARG A 88 12.85 -7.34 2.33
N THR A 89 13.14 -8.16 3.34
CA THR A 89 12.38 -9.38 3.62
C THR A 89 11.60 -9.22 4.91
N LEU A 90 10.34 -9.62 4.88
CA LEU A 90 9.46 -9.74 6.04
C LEU A 90 9.26 -11.22 6.36
N THR A 91 9.05 -11.55 7.62
CA THR A 91 8.77 -12.93 8.05
C THR A 91 7.38 -13.01 8.65
N CYS A 92 6.56 -13.93 8.16
CA CYS A 92 5.23 -14.24 8.70
C CYS A 92 5.14 -15.75 8.94
N TYR A 93 4.84 -16.18 10.18
CA TYR A 93 4.83 -17.60 10.57
C TYR A 93 6.09 -18.38 10.11
N LEU A 94 7.28 -17.78 10.30
CA LEU A 94 8.58 -18.34 9.88
C LEU A 94 8.77 -18.47 8.35
N ILE A 95 7.84 -17.92 7.54
CA ILE A 95 7.93 -17.90 6.08
C ILE A 95 8.41 -16.50 5.64
N PRO A 96 9.52 -16.41 4.87
CA PRO A 96 10.01 -15.14 4.36
C PRO A 96 9.19 -14.66 3.16
N PHE A 97 9.06 -13.34 3.02
CA PHE A 97 8.44 -12.63 1.91
C PHE A 97 9.29 -11.45 1.51
N GLU A 98 9.64 -11.36 0.24
CA GLU A 98 10.39 -10.24 -0.33
C GLU A 98 9.43 -9.09 -0.66
N VAL A 99 9.77 -7.88 -0.23
CA VAL A 99 9.10 -6.65 -0.64
C VAL A 99 9.61 -6.26 -2.01
N VAL A 100 8.74 -6.22 -3.01
CA VAL A 100 9.11 -5.92 -4.40
C VAL A 100 8.26 -4.81 -4.99
N LEU A 101 8.81 -4.13 -5.99
CA LEU A 101 8.08 -3.15 -6.78
C LEU A 101 7.17 -3.84 -7.79
N ASN A 102 5.94 -3.36 -7.92
CA ASN A 102 4.98 -3.77 -8.93
C ASN A 102 5.13 -2.92 -10.20
N ASN A 103 6.28 -3.03 -10.85
CA ASN A 103 6.65 -2.28 -12.06
C ASN A 103 6.63 -3.14 -13.34
N SER A 104 6.05 -4.34 -13.28
CA SER A 104 5.93 -5.23 -14.44
C SER A 104 4.87 -4.72 -15.41
N VAL A 105 5.09 -4.96 -16.71
CA VAL A 105 4.15 -4.58 -17.79
C VAL A 105 2.74 -5.13 -17.51
N THR A 106 2.66 -6.37 -17.06
CA THR A 106 1.43 -6.97 -16.55
C THR A 106 1.49 -7.06 -15.03
N ARG A 107 0.55 -6.44 -14.33
CA ARG A 107 0.38 -6.60 -12.88
C ARG A 107 0.08 -8.08 -12.55
N PRO A 108 0.81 -8.71 -11.61
CA PRO A 108 0.62 -10.11 -11.27
C PRO A 108 -0.70 -10.32 -10.51
N LEU A 109 -1.20 -11.57 -10.55
CA LEU A 109 -2.36 -11.98 -9.76
C LEU A 109 -1.97 -12.24 -8.31
N CYS A 110 -2.74 -11.69 -7.38
CA CYS A 110 -2.60 -11.99 -5.96
C CYS A 110 -3.04 -13.44 -5.68
N LYS A 111 -2.22 -14.20 -4.96
CA LYS A 111 -2.52 -15.60 -4.60
C LYS A 111 -3.79 -15.74 -3.76
N HIS A 112 -4.08 -14.75 -2.91
CA HIS A 112 -5.24 -14.76 -2.02
C HIS A 112 -6.50 -14.23 -2.72
N CYS A 113 -6.58 -12.92 -2.99
CA CYS A 113 -7.80 -12.28 -3.51
C CYS A 113 -8.03 -12.46 -5.02
N LYS A 114 -7.10 -13.11 -5.73
CA LYS A 114 -7.15 -13.38 -7.19
C LYS A 114 -7.24 -12.14 -8.09
N SER A 115 -7.20 -10.94 -7.53
CA SER A 115 -7.17 -9.68 -8.27
C SER A 115 -5.75 -9.36 -8.73
N ARG A 116 -5.60 -8.56 -9.78
CA ARG A 116 -4.30 -8.01 -10.16
C ARG A 116 -3.82 -7.03 -9.08
N CYS A 117 -2.58 -7.19 -8.61
CA CYS A 117 -1.97 -6.28 -7.64
C CYS A 117 -1.98 -4.85 -8.20
N MET A 118 -2.67 -3.92 -7.52
CA MET A 118 -2.82 -2.54 -8.00
C MET A 118 -1.83 -1.56 -7.39
N TYR A 119 -1.28 -1.89 -6.22
CA TYR A 119 -0.35 -1.04 -5.49
C TYR A 119 1.08 -1.16 -6.03
N ASN A 120 1.86 -0.10 -5.86
CA ASN A 120 3.26 -0.05 -6.30
C ASN A 120 4.18 -1.00 -5.53
N ILE A 121 3.79 -1.39 -4.31
CA ILE A 121 4.51 -2.34 -3.47
C ILE A 121 3.69 -3.62 -3.39
N MET A 122 4.36 -4.76 -3.55
CA MET A 122 3.76 -6.08 -3.38
C MET A 122 4.74 -7.03 -2.67
N LEU A 123 4.21 -8.13 -2.16
CA LEU A 123 4.98 -9.15 -1.47
C LEU A 123 5.15 -10.37 -2.37
N LYS A 124 6.37 -10.89 -2.46
CA LYS A 124 6.71 -12.07 -3.25
C LYS A 124 7.20 -13.17 -2.33
N LYS A 125 6.72 -14.40 -2.51
CA LYS A 125 7.23 -15.56 -1.78
C LYS A 125 8.51 -16.08 -2.47
N PRO A 126 9.68 -16.08 -1.80
CA PRO A 126 10.92 -16.61 -2.36
C PRO A 126 10.80 -18.08 -2.74
N GLY A 127 11.59 -18.52 -3.73
CA GLY A 127 11.62 -19.93 -4.15
C GLY A 127 10.37 -20.42 -4.91
N THR A 128 9.38 -19.55 -5.14
CA THR A 128 8.23 -19.86 -6.00
C THR A 128 8.29 -19.01 -7.26
N SER A 129 8.08 -19.62 -8.42
CA SER A 129 7.92 -18.89 -9.68
C SER A 129 6.54 -18.22 -9.69
N GLY A 130 6.46 -17.00 -9.14
CA GLY A 130 5.33 -16.11 -9.35
C GLY A 130 4.22 -16.11 -8.29
N THR A 131 4.52 -16.44 -7.03
CA THR A 131 3.52 -16.23 -5.95
C THR A 131 3.66 -14.82 -5.38
N TYR A 132 2.64 -14.00 -5.62
CA TYR A 132 2.56 -12.60 -5.17
C TYR A 132 1.35 -12.34 -4.28
N PHE A 133 1.46 -11.34 -3.42
CA PHE A 133 0.38 -10.83 -2.57
C PHE A 133 0.32 -9.31 -2.67
N CYS A 134 -0.88 -8.77 -2.86
CA CYS A 134 -1.09 -7.33 -2.97
C CYS A 134 -1.12 -6.61 -1.63
N SER A 135 -1.21 -7.32 -0.51
CA SER A 135 -1.34 -6.74 0.82
C SER A 135 -0.79 -7.66 1.90
N ILE A 136 -0.47 -7.09 3.06
CA ILE A 136 -0.09 -7.85 4.26
C ILE A 136 -1.25 -8.76 4.67
N SER A 137 -2.49 -8.26 4.61
CA SER A 137 -3.68 -9.06 4.89
C SER A 137 -3.80 -10.29 3.97
N CYS A 138 -3.60 -10.11 2.66
CA CYS A 138 -3.63 -11.22 1.70
C CYS A 138 -2.55 -12.27 1.97
N MET A 139 -1.35 -11.83 2.32
CA MET A 139 -0.26 -12.71 2.73
C MET A 139 -0.62 -13.50 3.98
N SER A 140 -1.02 -12.80 5.05
CA SER A 140 -1.32 -13.38 6.37
C SER A 140 -2.42 -14.44 6.30
N ASN A 141 -3.49 -14.20 5.54
CA ASN A 141 -4.59 -15.15 5.39
C ASN A 141 -4.14 -16.47 4.77
N VAL A 142 -3.24 -16.44 3.78
CA VAL A 142 -2.72 -17.67 3.16
C VAL A 142 -1.75 -18.39 4.09
N THR A 143 -0.84 -17.66 4.73
CA THR A 143 0.13 -18.26 5.65
C THR A 143 -0.52 -18.86 6.88
N PHE A 144 -1.59 -18.24 7.39
CA PHE A 144 -2.34 -18.76 8.54
C PHE A 144 -3.00 -20.09 8.19
N VAL A 145 -3.68 -20.18 7.05
CA VAL A 145 -4.27 -21.44 6.57
C VAL A 145 -3.20 -22.50 6.34
N ASP A 146 -2.10 -22.18 5.66
CA ASP A 146 -0.98 -23.12 5.42
C ASP A 146 -0.38 -23.63 6.74
N HIS A 147 -0.32 -22.78 7.77
CA HIS A 147 0.20 -23.16 9.09
C HIS A 147 -0.76 -24.09 9.83
N LEU A 148 -2.06 -23.77 9.86
CA LEU A 148 -3.07 -24.61 10.52
C LEU A 148 -3.12 -26.03 9.94
N VAL A 149 -3.13 -26.16 8.61
CA VAL A 149 -3.14 -27.46 7.92
C VAL A 149 -1.92 -28.30 8.30
N LYS A 150 -0.74 -27.67 8.44
CA LYS A 150 0.48 -28.37 8.86
C LYS A 150 0.49 -28.78 10.33
N THR A 151 -0.17 -28.02 11.20
CA THR A 151 -0.27 -28.36 12.62
C THR A 151 -1.29 -29.47 12.85
N GLU A 152 -2.42 -29.47 12.14
CA GLU A 152 -3.42 -30.54 12.23
C GLU A 152 -2.88 -31.85 11.64
N GLY A 153 -2.22 -31.80 10.48
CA GLY A 153 -1.58 -32.98 9.87
C GLY A 153 -0.39 -33.57 10.62
N LYS A 154 0.03 -32.97 11.74
CA LYS A 154 1.06 -33.50 12.66
C LYS A 154 0.48 -34.19 13.90
N ILE A 155 -0.82 -34.08 14.13
CA ILE A 155 -1.49 -34.71 15.29
C ILE A 155 -1.91 -36.15 14.96
N ASP A 156 -2.05 -36.46 13.66
CA ASP A 156 -2.47 -37.78 13.16
C ASP A 156 -1.30 -38.69 12.71
N SER A 157 -0.05 -38.38 13.10
CA SER A 157 1.15 -39.17 12.76
C SER A 157 1.93 -39.65 13.98
#